data_AF-A0A257LLM6-F1
#
_entry.id   AF-A0A257LLM6-F1
#
_cell.length_a   1.000
_cell.length_b   1.000
_cell.length_c   1.000
_cell.angle_alpha   90.00
_cell.angle_beta   90.00
_cell.angle_gamma   90.00
#
_symmetry.space_group_name_H-M   'P 1'
#
loop_
_entity.id
_entity.type
_entity.pdbx_description
1 polymer ?
#
loop_
_entity_poly.entity_id
_entity_poly.type
_entity_poly.pdbx_seq_one_letter_code
_entity_poly.pdbx_strand_id
1 'polypeptide(L)'
;MSRSRRLGLGLALTVVVLAGCAQRGPAPLYLWESFPRQQYDLLLRDGISPADQIQALEAHAEKARAAQAALPPGLRAHLGLLYLNAGNAGQARALWTAERQAFPESAPYIDQMLKRLDGQAKPTSSENPA
;
A
#
# COMPACT_ATOMS: atom_id res chain seq x y z
N MET A 1 -48.17 -5.12 -36.07
CA MET A 1 -46.80 -4.55 -36.24
C MET A 1 -46.45 -3.45 -35.22
N SER A 2 -47.41 -2.67 -34.69
CA SER A 2 -47.13 -1.55 -33.74
C SER A 2 -46.84 -1.98 -32.29
N ARG A 3 -47.49 -3.03 -31.77
CA ARG A 3 -47.30 -3.50 -30.38
C ARG A 3 -45.93 -4.15 -30.13
N SER A 4 -45.43 -4.93 -31.09
CA SER A 4 -44.10 -5.57 -31.02
C SER A 4 -42.95 -4.56 -31.08
N ARG A 5 -43.11 -3.44 -31.81
CA ARG A 5 -42.15 -2.32 -31.79
C ARG A 5 -42.09 -1.59 -30.45
N ARG A 6 -43.22 -1.46 -29.74
CA ARG A 6 -43.29 -0.83 -28.41
C ARG A 6 -42.67 -1.72 -27.32
N LEU A 7 -42.85 -3.04 -27.40
CA LEU A 7 -42.18 -3.98 -26.49
C LEU A 7 -40.65 -4.00 -26.70
N GLY A 8 -40.17 -3.97 -27.95
CA GLY A 8 -38.74 -3.93 -28.24
C GLY A 8 -38.05 -2.66 -27.73
N LEU A 9 -38.72 -1.50 -27.83
CA LEU A 9 -38.19 -0.23 -27.33
C LEU A 9 -38.14 -0.18 -25.78
N GLY A 10 -39.15 -0.75 -25.11
CA GLY A 10 -39.17 -0.84 -23.65
C GLY A 10 -38.06 -1.74 -23.09
N LEU A 11 -37.80 -2.87 -23.76
CA LEU A 11 -36.73 -3.79 -23.37
C LEU A 11 -35.33 -3.22 -23.61
N ALA A 12 -35.13 -2.45 -24.69
CA ALA A 12 -33.86 -1.79 -24.96
C ALA A 12 -33.55 -0.69 -23.92
N LEU A 13 -34.58 0.05 -23.48
CA LEU A 13 -34.43 1.10 -22.48
C LEU A 13 -34.04 0.54 -21.11
N THR A 14 -34.63 -0.58 -20.69
CA THR A 14 -34.23 -1.24 -19.43
C THR A 14 -32.80 -1.76 -19.47
N VAL A 15 -32.34 -2.36 -20.57
CA VAL A 15 -30.95 -2.82 -20.71
C VAL A 15 -29.95 -1.66 -20.60
N VAL A 16 -30.25 -0.50 -21.19
CA VAL A 16 -29.37 0.69 -21.09
C VAL A 16 -29.33 1.27 -19.67
N VAL A 17 -30.47 1.30 -18.97
CA VAL A 17 -30.53 1.77 -17.57
C VAL A 17 -29.76 0.83 -16.63
N LEU A 18 -29.86 -0.49 -16.82
CA LEU A 18 -29.10 -1.46 -16.01
C LEU A 18 -27.59 -1.41 -16.30
N ALA A 19 -27.18 -1.10 -17.54
CA ALA A 19 -25.76 -0.94 -17.89
C ALA A 19 -25.12 0.29 -17.21
N GLY A 20 -25.89 1.34 -16.91
CA GLY A 20 -25.41 2.52 -16.17
C GLY A 20 -25.02 2.23 -14.72
N CYS A 21 -25.67 1.26 -14.06
CA CYS A 21 -25.33 0.86 -12.69
C CYS A 21 -24.06 -0.02 -12.62
N ALA A 22 -23.69 -0.67 -13.73
CA ALA A 22 -22.51 -1.53 -13.82
C ALA A 22 -21.27 -0.79 -14.36
N GLN A 23 -21.38 0.50 -14.67
CA GLN A 23 -20.26 1.33 -15.09
C GLN A 23 -19.22 1.33 -13.98
N ARG A 24 -18.08 0.68 -14.24
CA ARG A 24 -16.93 0.70 -13.34
C ARG A 24 -16.58 2.17 -13.08
N GLY A 25 -16.55 2.54 -11.80
CA GLY A 25 -16.27 3.91 -11.36
C GLY A 25 -14.91 4.42 -11.87
N PRO A 26 -14.56 5.69 -11.57
CA PRO A 26 -13.25 6.23 -11.92
C PRO A 26 -12.15 5.29 -11.43
N ALA A 27 -11.07 5.21 -12.22
CA ALA A 27 -9.92 4.40 -11.87
C ALA A 27 -9.44 4.72 -10.45
N PRO A 28 -9.04 3.71 -9.66
CA PRO A 28 -8.61 3.94 -8.29
C PRO A 28 -7.36 4.83 -8.30
N LEU A 29 -7.31 5.77 -7.35
CA LEU A 29 -6.19 6.71 -7.21
C LEU A 29 -4.88 5.96 -6.87
N TYR A 30 -4.98 4.88 -6.10
CA TYR A 30 -3.85 4.04 -5.69
C TYR A 30 -4.04 2.59 -6.12
N LEU A 31 -2.95 1.91 -6.41
CA LEU A 31 -2.94 0.47 -6.63
C LEU A 31 -2.93 -0.25 -5.27
N TRP A 32 -4.08 -0.68 -4.76
CA TRP A 32 -4.18 -1.30 -3.42
C TRP A 32 -3.81 -2.79 -3.37
N GLU A 33 -4.19 -3.58 -4.39
CA GLU A 33 -3.88 -5.01 -4.48
C GLU A 33 -4.12 -5.76 -3.15
N SER A 34 -3.20 -6.63 -2.74
CA SER A 34 -3.25 -7.41 -1.51
C SER A 34 -2.72 -6.66 -0.28
N PHE A 35 -2.30 -5.41 -0.40
CA PHE A 35 -1.63 -4.68 0.70
C PHE A 35 -2.45 -4.63 2.01
N PRO A 36 -3.77 -4.38 2.00
CA PRO A 36 -4.57 -4.41 3.23
C PRO A 36 -4.55 -5.77 3.93
N ARG A 37 -4.59 -6.87 3.15
CA ARG A 37 -4.50 -8.23 3.69
C ARG A 37 -3.11 -8.51 4.27
N GLN A 38 -2.05 -8.12 3.58
CA GLN A 38 -0.68 -8.31 4.06
C GLN A 38 -0.42 -7.60 5.40
N GLN A 39 -0.98 -6.40 5.59
CA GLN A 39 -0.90 -5.71 6.88
C GLN A 39 -1.61 -6.49 7.99
N TYR A 40 -2.78 -7.07 7.69
CA TYR A 40 -3.53 -7.89 8.63
C TYR A 40 -2.77 -9.17 9.00
N ASP A 41 -2.20 -9.86 8.00
CA ASP A 41 -1.43 -11.09 8.20
C ASP A 41 -0.18 -10.84 9.09
N LEU A 42 0.50 -9.69 8.92
CA LEU A 42 1.60 -9.29 9.81
C LEU A 42 1.12 -9.12 11.27
N LEU A 43 -0.01 -8.43 11.48
CA LEU A 43 -0.54 -8.17 12.81
C LEU A 43 -0.94 -9.46 13.54
N LEU A 44 -1.48 -10.43 12.80
CA LEU A 44 -1.80 -11.75 13.34
C LEU A 44 -0.57 -12.61 13.63
N ARG A 45 0.60 -12.26 13.08
CA ARG A 45 1.84 -13.07 13.13
C ARG A 45 1.64 -14.48 12.58
N ASP A 46 0.65 -14.65 11.70
CA ASP A 46 0.32 -15.93 11.10
C ASP A 46 1.20 -16.14 9.84
N GLY A 47 2.14 -17.08 9.95
CA GLY A 47 2.61 -17.91 8.84
C GLY A 47 3.54 -17.32 7.78
N ILE A 48 3.71 -16.00 7.65
CA ILE A 48 4.58 -15.41 6.60
C ILE A 48 5.87 -14.87 7.21
N SER A 49 7.01 -15.36 6.71
CA SER A 49 8.32 -14.88 7.18
C SER A 49 8.51 -13.39 6.85
N PRO A 50 9.29 -12.63 7.63
CA PRO A 50 9.57 -11.23 7.32
C PRO A 50 10.15 -11.01 5.90
N ALA A 51 10.94 -11.97 5.41
CA ALA A 51 11.51 -11.93 4.06
C ALA A 51 10.43 -12.05 2.97
N ASP A 52 9.47 -12.96 3.15
CA ASP A 52 8.37 -13.13 2.19
C ASP A 52 7.47 -11.88 2.16
N GLN A 53 7.26 -11.22 3.31
CA GLN A 53 6.51 -9.98 3.37
C GLN A 53 7.21 -8.84 2.63
N ILE A 54 8.54 -8.70 2.83
CA ILE A 54 9.37 -7.73 2.09
C ILE A 54 9.24 -7.98 0.59
N GLN A 55 9.47 -9.23 0.14
CA GLN A 55 9.40 -9.59 -1.27
C GLN A 55 8.02 -9.27 -1.87
N ALA A 56 6.95 -9.56 -1.14
CA ALA A 56 5.60 -9.35 -1.64
C ALA A 56 5.26 -7.85 -1.80
N LEU A 57 5.76 -6.99 -0.91
CA LEU A 57 5.58 -5.54 -0.98
C LEU A 57 6.49 -4.89 -2.02
N GLU A 58 7.72 -5.38 -2.21
CA GLU A 58 8.59 -4.96 -3.31
C GLU A 58 7.95 -5.32 -4.66
N ALA A 59 7.40 -6.53 -4.80
CA ALA A 59 6.67 -6.93 -6.00
C ALA A 59 5.45 -6.04 -6.27
N HIS A 60 4.74 -5.61 -5.21
CA HIS A 60 3.68 -4.62 -5.33
C HIS A 60 4.25 -3.28 -5.81
N ALA A 61 5.34 -2.79 -5.21
CA ALA A 61 6.00 -1.56 -5.62
C ALA A 61 6.37 -1.56 -7.12
N GLU A 62 6.94 -2.66 -7.60
CA GLU A 62 7.31 -2.83 -9.00
C GLU A 62 6.09 -2.91 -9.92
N LYS A 63 5.01 -3.58 -9.52
CA LYS A 63 3.77 -3.60 -10.29
C LYS A 63 3.17 -2.21 -10.44
N ALA A 64 3.15 -1.42 -9.36
CA ALA A 64 2.65 -0.04 -9.43
C ALA A 64 3.51 0.81 -10.36
N ARG A 65 4.85 0.67 -10.27
CA ARG A 65 5.80 1.35 -11.17
C ARG A 65 5.56 0.99 -12.63
N ALA A 66 5.41 -0.31 -12.94
CA ALA A 66 5.16 -0.80 -14.29
C ALA A 66 3.82 -0.31 -14.85
N ALA A 67 2.80 -0.19 -14.00
CA ALA A 67 1.48 0.33 -14.36
C ALA A 67 1.40 1.87 -14.34
N GLN A 68 2.50 2.57 -14.03
CA GLN A 68 2.51 4.02 -13.79
C GLN A 68 1.45 4.47 -12.76
N ALA A 69 1.14 3.59 -11.80
CA ALA A 69 0.15 3.81 -10.75
C ALA A 69 0.84 4.28 -9.45
N ALA A 70 0.09 5.04 -8.64
CA ALA A 70 0.58 5.48 -7.33
C ALA A 70 0.53 4.33 -6.31
N LEU A 71 1.56 4.23 -5.47
CA LEU A 71 1.53 3.36 -4.30
C LEU A 71 0.55 3.92 -3.26
N PRO A 72 -0.16 3.05 -2.54
CA PRO A 72 -1.08 3.49 -1.50
C PRO A 72 -0.31 4.08 -0.31
N PRO A 73 -0.94 4.99 0.45
CA PRO A 73 -0.38 5.54 1.67
C PRO A 73 -0.07 4.42 2.67
N GLY A 74 1.05 4.56 3.36
CA GLY A 74 1.54 3.61 4.36
C GLY A 74 2.36 2.45 3.78
N LEU A 75 2.32 2.17 2.47
CA LEU A 75 3.03 1.01 1.91
C LEU A 75 4.55 1.14 2.09
N ARG A 76 5.13 2.30 1.76
CA ARG A 76 6.58 2.49 1.96
C ARG A 76 6.94 2.56 3.44
N ALA A 77 6.06 3.14 4.27
CA ALA A 77 6.25 3.15 5.72
C ALA A 77 6.36 1.73 6.29
N HIS A 78 5.43 0.87 5.88
CA HIS A 78 5.35 -0.52 6.30
C HIS A 78 6.53 -1.35 5.78
N LEU A 79 6.90 -1.20 4.50
CA LEU A 79 8.10 -1.84 3.95
C LEU A 79 9.37 -1.39 4.69
N GLY A 80 9.47 -0.10 5.03
CA GLY A 80 10.58 0.44 5.82
C GLY A 80 10.66 -0.16 7.23
N LEU A 81 9.51 -0.41 7.87
CA LEU A 81 9.45 -1.11 9.17
C LEU A 81 9.98 -2.54 9.04
N LEU A 82 9.61 -3.28 7.99
CA LEU A 82 10.11 -4.63 7.77
C LEU A 82 11.63 -4.65 7.55
N TYR A 83 12.17 -3.72 6.77
CA TYR A 83 13.63 -3.60 6.62
C TYR A 83 14.34 -3.23 7.91
N LEU A 84 13.77 -2.34 8.71
CA LEU A 84 14.35 -2.02 10.02
C LEU A 84 14.39 -3.26 10.92
N ASN A 85 13.30 -4.03 10.96
CA ASN A 85 13.23 -5.29 11.73
C ASN A 85 14.22 -6.34 11.22
N ALA A 86 14.56 -6.31 9.92
CA ALA A 86 15.61 -7.13 9.31
C ALA A 86 17.04 -6.56 9.50
N GLY A 87 17.21 -5.47 10.27
CA GLY A 87 18.50 -4.85 10.53
C GLY A 87 18.99 -3.89 9.44
N ASN A 88 18.18 -3.60 8.42
CA ASN A 88 18.54 -2.73 7.31
C ASN A 88 17.99 -1.30 7.50
N ALA A 89 18.62 -0.56 8.41
CA ALA A 89 18.29 0.83 8.70
C ALA A 89 18.43 1.78 7.48
N GLY A 90 19.35 1.48 6.56
CA GLY A 90 19.56 2.28 5.34
C GLY A 90 18.33 2.25 4.43
N GLN A 91 17.80 1.05 4.15
CA GLN A 91 16.59 0.91 3.35
C GLN A 91 15.36 1.48 4.05
N ALA A 92 15.24 1.27 5.38
CA ALA A 92 14.16 1.87 6.16
C ALA A 92 14.13 3.40 6.01
N ARG A 93 15.29 4.07 6.15
CA ARG A 93 15.42 5.52 5.96
C ARG A 93 15.01 5.96 4.56
N ALA A 94 15.47 5.28 3.52
CA ALA A 94 15.16 5.62 2.14
C ALA A 94 13.65 5.55 1.88
N LEU A 95 13.00 4.47 2.31
CA LEU A 95 11.57 4.26 2.15
C LEU A 95 10.73 5.27 2.94
N TRP A 96 11.10 5.56 4.18
CA TRP A 96 10.42 6.56 5.00
C TRP A 96 10.57 7.97 4.41
N THR A 97 11.75 8.31 3.89
CA THR A 97 11.95 9.60 3.22
C THR A 97 11.07 9.70 1.97
N ALA A 98 10.95 8.63 1.19
CA ALA A 98 10.08 8.59 0.02
C ALA A 98 8.58 8.65 0.40
N GLU A 99 8.18 8.01 1.50
CA GLU A 99 6.81 8.12 2.01
C GLU A 99 6.45 9.55 2.38
N ARG A 100 7.33 10.21 3.15
CA ARG A 100 7.17 11.60 3.57
C ARG A 100 7.01 12.55 2.38
N GLN A 101 7.71 12.28 1.27
CA GLN A 101 7.60 13.07 0.05
C GLN A 101 6.29 12.81 -0.70
N ALA A 102 5.85 11.55 -0.78
CA ALA A 102 4.61 11.17 -1.46
C ALA A 102 3.36 11.59 -0.67
N PHE A 103 3.45 11.59 0.66
CA PHE A 103 2.35 11.82 1.59
C PHE A 103 2.76 12.82 2.67
N PRO A 104 2.77 14.13 2.39
CA PRO A 104 3.21 15.16 3.34
C PRO A 104 2.36 15.21 4.62
N GLU A 105 1.13 14.70 4.59
CA GLU A 105 0.28 14.52 5.76
C GLU A 105 0.85 13.53 6.79
N SER A 106 1.67 12.57 6.34
CA SER A 106 2.35 11.60 7.20
C SER A 106 3.63 12.16 7.84
N ALA A 107 4.13 13.30 7.36
CA ALA A 107 5.45 13.84 7.73
C ALA A 107 5.68 13.95 9.25
N PRO A 108 4.73 14.43 10.08
CA PRO A 108 4.96 14.53 11.53
C PRO A 108 5.26 13.18 12.20
N TYR A 109 4.67 12.09 11.68
CA TYR A 109 4.92 10.74 12.18
C TYR A 109 6.26 10.20 11.65
N ILE A 110 6.49 10.31 10.33
CA ILE A 110 7.71 9.83 9.70
C ILE A 110 8.96 10.54 10.24
N ASP A 111 8.89 11.86 10.49
CA ASP A 111 9.98 12.64 11.07
C ASP A 111 10.38 12.12 12.46
N GLN A 112 9.40 11.67 13.27
CA GLN A 112 9.69 11.03 14.55
C GLN A 112 10.36 9.65 14.38
N MET A 113 9.95 8.87 13.38
CA MET A 113 10.57 7.57 13.07
C MET A 113 12.03 7.75 12.64
N LEU A 114 12.30 8.70 11.73
CA LEU A 114 13.65 9.04 11.28
C LEU A 114 14.54 9.51 12.45
N LYS A 115 14.01 10.38 13.32
CA LYS A 115 14.73 10.83 14.52
C LYS A 115 15.09 9.67 15.46
N ARG A 116 14.18 8.72 15.67
CA ARG A 116 14.43 7.51 16.48
C ARG A 116 15.48 6.61 15.84
N LEU A 117 15.49 6.52 14.51
CA LEU A 117 16.48 5.75 13.76
C LEU A 117 17.89 6.34 13.94
N ASP A 118 18.02 7.67 13.87
CA ASP A 118 19.29 8.39 14.12
C ASP A 118 19.79 8.23 15.57
N GLY A 119 18.86 8.16 16.54
CA GLY A 119 19.18 7.92 17.94
C GLY A 119 19.71 6.51 18.22
N GLN A 120 19.18 5.50 17.53
CA GLN A 120 19.58 4.09 17.67
C GLN A 120 20.91 3.75 16.96
N ALA A 121 21.30 4.55 15.96
CA ALA A 121 22.59 4.39 15.28
C ALA A 121 23.80 4.79 16.17
N LYS A 122 23.56 5.41 17.34
CA LYS A 122 24.61 5.63 18.34
C LYS A 122 24.78 4.35 19.15
N PRO A 123 25.97 3.72 19.19
CA PRO A 123 26.19 2.52 19.97
C PRO A 123 25.98 2.87 21.45
N THR A 124 24.96 2.27 22.05
CA THR A 124 24.88 2.15 23.50
C THR A 124 26.00 1.20 23.91
N SER A 125 27.11 1.75 24.37
CA SER A 125 28.15 1.01 25.07
C SER A 125 27.51 0.24 26.22
N SER A 126 27.33 -1.07 26.06
CA SER A 126 27.04 -1.96 27.18
C SER A 126 28.33 -2.11 27.97
N GLU A 127 28.59 -1.20 28.90
CA GLU A 127 29.52 -1.43 29.99
C GLU A 127 28.86 -2.49 30.91
N ASN A 128 29.45 -3.67 30.92
CA ASN A 128 29.13 -4.75 31.85
C ASN A 128 29.96 -4.53 33.13
N PRO A 129 29.37 -4.31 34.32
CA PRO A 129 30.12 -4.46 35.54
C PRO A 129 30.02 -5.93 36.01
N ALA A 130 31.20 -6.49 36.25
CA ALA A 130 31.46 -7.80 36.85
C ALA A 130 30.82 -7.97 38.24
#